data_AF-A0A7Y0SDZ5-F1
#
_entry.id   AF-A0A7Y0SDZ5-F1
#
_cell.length_a   1.000
_cell.length_b   1.000
_cell.length_c   1.000
_cell.angle_alpha   90.00
_cell.angle_beta   90.00
_cell.angle_gamma   90.00
#
_symmetry.space_group_name_H-M   'P 1'
#
loop_
_entity.id
_entity.type
_entity.pdbx_description
1 polymer ?
#
loop_
_entity_poly.entity_id
_entity_poly.type
_entity_poly.pdbx_seq_one_letter_code
_entity_poly.pdbx_strand_id
1 'polypeptide(L)'
;PTPPTILRERLLAQQQARVEELRHAKYEGILDGNSAITVLHGEARFKDDQSLIVSLNEGGERVVMFDRCLVATGASPAMPPIPGLKESPYWT
;
A
#
# COMPACT_ATOMS: atom_id res chain seq x y z
N PRO A 1 -1.23 30.22 32.89
CA PRO A 1 -1.29 28.78 32.55
C PRO A 1 -0.01 28.33 31.84
N THR A 2 0.64 27.27 32.33
CA THR A 2 1.84 26.71 31.69
C THR A 2 1.43 25.90 30.45
N PRO A 3 2.06 26.10 29.28
CA PRO A 3 1.75 25.30 28.09
C PRO A 3 2.13 23.83 28.30
N PRO A 4 1.37 22.88 27.74
CA PRO A 4 1.65 21.46 27.89
C PRO A 4 2.90 21.03 27.11
N THR A 5 3.64 20.06 27.66
CA THR A 5 4.77 19.42 26.96
C THR A 5 4.25 18.43 25.90
N ILE A 6 4.68 18.61 24.65
CA ILE A 6 4.32 17.72 23.53
C ILE A 6 5.42 16.69 23.31
N LEU A 7 5.06 15.40 23.39
CA LEU A 7 5.99 14.28 23.18
C LEU A 7 5.65 13.57 21.86
N ARG A 8 6.29 13.98 20.76
CA ARG A 8 5.98 13.50 19.40
C ARG A 8 6.08 11.97 19.27
N GLU A 9 7.06 11.35 19.91
CA GLU A 9 7.25 9.89 19.87
C GLU A 9 6.04 9.14 20.44
N ARG A 10 5.47 9.63 21.55
CA ARG A 10 4.27 9.03 22.15
C ARG A 10 3.04 9.21 21.26
N LEU A 11 2.90 10.38 20.65
CA LEU A 11 1.83 10.63 19.68
C LEU A 11 1.98 9.75 18.43
N LEU A 12 3.21 9.53 17.96
CA LEU A 12 3.48 8.65 16.81
C LEU A 12 3.14 7.20 17.14
N ALA A 13 3.58 6.71 18.30
CA ALA A 13 3.28 5.34 18.72
C ALA A 13 1.76 5.11 18.86
N GLN A 14 1.05 6.07 19.46
CA GLN A 14 -0.41 6.01 19.57
C GLN A 14 -1.09 5.99 18.19
N GLN A 15 -0.66 6.86 17.28
CA GLN A 15 -1.19 6.91 15.92
C GLN A 15 -0.91 5.60 15.18
N GLN A 16 0.32 5.08 15.25
CA GLN A 16 0.69 3.85 14.54
C GLN A 16 -0.07 2.65 15.07
N ALA A 17 -0.23 2.51 16.40
CA ALA A 17 -1.01 1.43 16.99
C ALA A 17 -2.46 1.42 16.46
N ARG A 18 -3.07 2.60 16.31
CA ARG A 18 -4.42 2.71 15.76
C ARG A 18 -4.50 2.34 14.28
N VAL A 19 -3.48 2.71 13.50
CA VAL A 19 -3.35 2.32 12.08
C VAL A 19 -3.24 0.80 11.95
N GLU A 20 -2.36 0.16 12.71
CA GLU A 20 -2.18 -1.29 12.68
C GLU A 20 -3.47 -2.04 13.07
N GLU A 21 -4.10 -1.64 14.17
CA GLU A 21 -5.29 -2.31 14.66
C GLU A 21 -6.45 -2.22 13.64
N LEU A 22 -6.61 -1.08 12.95
CA LEU A 22 -7.63 -0.94 11.90
C LEU A 22 -7.27 -1.70 10.63
N ARG A 23 -6.00 -1.70 10.20
CA ARG A 23 -5.55 -2.46 9.02
C ARG A 23 -5.86 -3.94 9.19
N HIS A 24 -5.49 -4.49 10.35
CA HIS A 24 -5.71 -5.89 10.64
C HIS A 24 -7.20 -6.23 10.67
N ALA A 25 -7.97 -5.49 11.49
CA ALA A 25 -9.38 -5.81 11.72
C ALA A 25 -10.29 -5.60 10.50
N LYS A 26 -9.92 -4.71 9.58
CA LYS A 26 -10.79 -4.28 8.47
C LYS A 26 -10.29 -4.65 7.08
N TYR A 27 -9.07 -5.17 6.97
CA TYR A 27 -8.52 -5.60 5.69
C TYR A 27 -7.96 -7.01 5.79
N GLU A 28 -6.85 -7.20 6.51
CA GLU A 28 -6.13 -8.48 6.57
C GLU A 28 -7.05 -9.61 7.04
N GLY A 29 -7.68 -9.46 8.20
CA GLY A 29 -8.55 -10.49 8.76
C GLY A 29 -9.80 -10.79 7.90
N ILE A 30 -10.27 -9.82 7.13
CA ILE A 30 -11.42 -10.03 6.21
C ILE A 30 -10.98 -10.80 4.96
N LEU A 31 -9.81 -10.47 4.41
CA LEU A 31 -9.26 -11.14 3.24
C LEU A 31 -8.86 -12.58 3.57
N ASP A 32 -8.10 -12.78 4.66
CA ASP A 32 -7.62 -14.10 5.09
C ASP A 32 -8.76 -15.02 5.55
N GLY A 33 -9.82 -14.44 6.12
CA GLY A 33 -10.99 -15.18 6.60
C GLY A 33 -11.94 -15.68 5.51
N ASN A 34 -11.68 -15.39 4.23
CA ASN A 34 -12.57 -15.73 3.13
C ASN A 34 -11.87 -16.61 2.09
N SER A 35 -12.21 -17.91 2.06
CA SER A 35 -11.61 -18.89 1.15
C SER A 35 -11.89 -18.66 -0.34
N ALA A 36 -12.84 -17.78 -0.69
CA ALA A 36 -13.09 -17.38 -2.07
C ALA A 36 -12.12 -16.31 -2.59
N ILE A 37 -11.27 -15.75 -1.72
CA ILE A 37 -10.31 -14.70 -2.06
C ILE A 37 -8.90 -15.28 -2.03
N THR A 38 -8.10 -14.95 -3.04
CA THR A 38 -6.66 -15.25 -3.06
C THR A 38 -5.89 -13.94 -3.14
N VAL A 39 -5.06 -13.67 -2.13
CA VAL A 39 -4.18 -12.50 -2.09
C VAL A 39 -2.82 -12.87 -2.69
N LEU A 40 -2.31 -12.00 -3.57
CA LEU A 40 -0.95 -12.11 -4.11
C LEU A 40 -0.17 -10.85 -3.72
N HIS A 41 0.97 -11.03 -3.07
CA HIS A 41 1.89 -9.94 -2.75
C HIS A 41 2.89 -9.75 -3.90
N GLY A 42 2.60 -8.80 -4.78
CA GLY A 42 3.42 -8.49 -5.94
C GLY A 42 2.88 -7.30 -6.74
N GLU A 43 3.67 -6.87 -7.73
CA GLU A 43 3.26 -5.84 -8.68
C GLU A 43 2.63 -6.48 -9.92
N ALA A 44 1.40 -6.07 -10.26
CA ALA A 44 0.66 -6.62 -11.38
C ALA A 44 0.71 -5.68 -12.60
N ARG A 45 0.90 -6.27 -13.79
CA ARG A 45 0.76 -5.59 -15.09
C ARG A 45 -0.10 -6.42 -16.03
N PHE A 46 -0.85 -5.77 -16.92
CA PHE A 46 -1.58 -6.47 -17.97
C PHE A 46 -0.61 -7.16 -18.91
N LYS A 47 -0.85 -8.45 -19.17
CA LYS A 47 -0.22 -9.18 -20.26
C LYS A 47 -1.05 -9.04 -21.53
N ASP A 48 -2.37 -9.15 -21.39
CA ASP A 48 -3.39 -8.98 -22.42
C ASP A 48 -4.73 -8.59 -21.76
N ASP A 49 -5.82 -8.55 -22.51
CA ASP A 49 -7.15 -8.12 -22.04
C ASP A 49 -7.85 -9.11 -21.10
N GLN A 50 -7.29 -10.30 -20.90
CA GLN A 50 -7.84 -11.35 -20.03
C GLN A 50 -6.82 -11.94 -19.04
N SER A 51 -5.61 -11.36 -18.95
CA SER A 51 -4.60 -11.85 -18.02
C SER A 51 -3.61 -10.79 -17.52
N LEU A 52 -3.11 -11.03 -16.31
CA LEU A 52 -2.04 -10.26 -15.67
C LEU A 52 -0.78 -11.11 -15.53
N ILE A 53 0.37 -10.44 -15.53
CA ILE A 53 1.60 -10.96 -14.92
C ILE A 53 1.79 -10.25 -13.59
N VAL A 54 2.00 -11.02 -12.52
CA VAL A 54 2.33 -10.53 -11.19
C VAL A 54 3.79 -10.86 -10.89
N SER A 55 4.63 -9.83 -10.74
CA SER A 55 5.99 -9.96 -10.24
C SER A 55 5.93 -10.04 -8.71
N LEU A 56 6.18 -11.23 -8.16
CA LEU A 56 5.98 -11.51 -6.73
C LEU A 56 7.08 -10.86 -5.88
N ASN A 57 6.72 -10.37 -4.70
CA ASN A 57 7.66 -9.73 -3.76
C ASN A 57 8.76 -10.69 -3.30
N GLU A 58 8.46 -11.99 -3.20
CA GLU A 58 9.42 -13.05 -2.85
C GLU A 58 10.28 -13.50 -4.05
N GLY A 59 10.07 -12.88 -5.22
CA GLY A 59 10.73 -13.21 -6.48
C GLY A 59 9.90 -14.11 -7.39
N GLY A 60 10.21 -14.08 -8.68
CA GLY A 60 9.51 -14.82 -9.72
C GLY A 60 8.25 -14.11 -10.25
N GLU A 61 7.57 -14.78 -11.18
CA GLU A 61 6.35 -14.25 -11.81
C GLU A 61 5.21 -15.28 -11.76
N ARG A 62 3.97 -14.78 -11.67
CA ARG A 62 2.74 -15.57 -11.75
C ARG A 62 1.79 -14.97 -12.77
N VAL A 63 1.25 -15.80 -13.66
CA VAL A 63 0.15 -15.39 -14.56
C VAL A 63 -1.19 -15.57 -13.83
N VAL A 64 -2.05 -14.57 -13.92
CA VAL A 64 -3.41 -14.58 -13.37
C VAL A 64 -4.39 -14.35 -14.51
N MET A 65 -5.22 -15.35 -14.81
CA MET A 65 -6.32 -15.24 -15.76
C MET A 65 -7.54 -14.65 -15.06
N PHE A 66 -8.34 -13.86 -15.78
CA PHE A 66 -9.59 -13.32 -15.26
C PHE A 66 -10.67 -13.22 -16.35
N ASP A 67 -11.93 -13.33 -15.95
CA ASP A 67 -13.05 -12.96 -16.82
C ASP A 67 -13.25 -11.44 -16.84
N ARG A 68 -13.07 -10.79 -15.69
CA ARG A 68 -13.18 -9.34 -15.50
C ARG A 68 -12.09 -8.86 -14.55
N CYS A 69 -11.57 -7.66 -14.80
CA CYS A 69 -10.56 -7.03 -13.95
C CYS A 69 -11.06 -5.67 -13.47
N LEU A 70 -10.84 -5.39 -12.17
CA LEU A 70 -11.01 -4.06 -11.59
C LEU A 70 -9.62 -3.48 -11.30
N VAL A 71 -9.30 -2.33 -11.92
CA VAL A 71 -8.06 -1.59 -11.62
C VAL A 71 -8.36 -0.57 -10.52
N ALA A 72 -7.80 -0.79 -9.34
CA ALA A 72 -7.97 0.06 -8.15
C ALA A 72 -6.61 0.45 -7.53
N THR A 73 -5.63 0.82 -8.36
CA THR A 73 -4.22 1.07 -7.97
C THR A 73 -3.96 2.41 -7.27
N GLY A 74 -4.99 3.24 -7.06
CA GLY A 74 -4.88 4.51 -6.33
C GLY A 74 -4.07 5.57 -7.09
N ALA A 75 -3.32 6.38 -6.33
CA ALA A 75 -2.48 7.47 -6.84
C ALA A 75 -1.25 7.68 -5.92
N SER A 76 -0.31 8.51 -6.38
CA SER A 76 0.88 8.89 -5.61
C SER A 76 1.05 10.42 -5.61
N PRO A 77 1.74 11.01 -4.59
CA PRO A 77 2.03 12.44 -4.57
C PRO A 77 2.72 12.91 -5.85
N ALA A 78 2.25 14.01 -6.42
CA ALA A 78 2.88 14.59 -7.61
C ALA A 78 4.18 15.31 -7.23
N MET A 79 5.26 15.02 -7.93
CA MET A 79 6.54 15.70 -7.75
C MET A 79 6.71 16.79 -8.82
N PRO A 80 6.73 18.09 -8.45
CA PRO A 80 6.91 19.15 -9.43
C PRO A 80 8.35 19.15 -9.97
N PRO A 81 8.56 19.52 -11.25
CA PRO A 81 9.89 19.51 -11.89
C PRO A 81 10.73 20.74 -11.47
N ILE A 82 10.87 20.97 -10.17
CA ILE A 82 11.71 22.04 -9.61
C ILE A 82 13.17 21.57 -9.67
N PRO A 83 14.09 22.31 -10.32
CA PRO A 83 15.50 21.94 -10.38
C PRO A 83 16.08 21.72 -8.98
N GLY A 84 16.75 20.58 -8.76
CA GLY A 84 17.36 20.21 -7.48
C GLY A 84 16.43 19.52 -6.47
N LEU A 85 15.11 19.48 -6.71
CA LEU A 85 14.15 18.86 -5.77
C LEU A 85 14.33 17.33 -5.71
N LYS A 86 14.51 16.68 -6.87
CA LYS A 86 14.63 15.22 -6.98
C LYS A 86 15.81 14.68 -6.17
N GLU A 87 16.88 15.45 -6.08
CA GLU A 87 18.12 15.09 -5.43
C GLU A 87 18.14 15.46 -3.93
N SER A 88 17.13 16.20 -3.46
CA SER A 88 17.04 16.65 -2.07
C SER A 88 16.43 15.57 -1.14
N PRO A 89 16.68 15.62 0.17
CA PRO A 89 16.04 14.72 1.14
C PRO A 89 14.64 15.24 1.53
N TYR A 90 13.74 15.35 0.56
CA TYR A 90 12.36 15.78 0.78
C TYR A 90 11.51 14.68 1.40
N TRP A 91 10.35 15.05 1.96
CA TRP A 91 9.33 14.10 2.38
C TRP A 91 8.26 13.99 1.30
N THR A 92 7.87 12.75 0.97
CA THR A 92 6.69 12.42 0.14
C THR A 92 5.48 12.11 1.00
#